data_AF-A0A9P7JRJ6-F1
#
_entry.id   AF-A0A9P7JRJ6-F1
#
_cell.length_a   1.000
_cell.length_b   1.000
_cell.length_c   1.000
_cell.angle_alpha   90.00
_cell.angle_beta   90.00
_cell.angle_gamma   90.00
#
_symmetry.space_group_name_H-M   'P 1'
#
loop_
_entity.id
_entity.type
_entity.pdbx_description
1 polymer ?
#
loop_
_entity_poly.entity_id
_entity_poly.type
_entity_poly.pdbx_seq_one_letter_code
_entity_poly.pdbx_strand_id
1 'polypeptide(L)'
;MSTSLQVPTVSSTSSSSRPVTPTPTTTTINMSSMLAAFQKLSPSKQSAFQSSMNTVLGSSSTTATTVPTSNTNTSPSLIFDITREHPTPSSHSIRDVYGIHTYILELARNNQHIPFSLLTSKITRRLFLESSTLKFITFYSSHRGSAPTKCHLLDISQFPAESEISIPEWHEAWSRYLRFLQEHASPEVHTRWANHYDILREHPDFTDNWIAILTFDIEQHAS
;
A
#
# COMPACT_ATOMS: atom_id res chain seq x y z
N MET A 1 -2.52 35.06 -81.13
CA MET A 1 -3.15 33.74 -80.94
C MET A 1 -4.17 33.96 -79.82
N SER A 2 -5.46 34.18 -80.08
CA SER A 2 -6.44 33.19 -80.61
C SER A 2 -6.58 32.04 -79.60
N THR A 3 -7.73 31.76 -78.96
CA THR A 3 -9.15 32.12 -79.21
C THR A 3 -9.89 32.04 -77.84
N SER A 4 -10.79 32.94 -77.42
CA SER A 4 -12.28 32.89 -77.55
C SER A 4 -12.90 31.47 -77.41
N LEU A 5 -13.99 31.16 -76.69
CA LEU A 5 -15.09 31.86 -75.98
C LEU A 5 -15.41 31.08 -74.64
N GLN A 6 -16.40 31.32 -73.78
CA GLN A 6 -17.77 31.85 -73.94
C GLN A 6 -18.44 32.21 -72.58
N VAL A 7 -19.44 33.10 -72.61
CA VAL A 7 -20.29 33.52 -71.46
C VAL A 7 -21.76 33.22 -71.82
N PRO A 8 -22.58 32.68 -70.89
CA PRO A 8 -23.75 33.44 -70.37
C PRO A 8 -24.01 33.13 -68.85
N THR A 9 -24.75 33.86 -68.00
CA THR A 9 -25.97 34.72 -68.13
C THR A 9 -27.24 33.87 -68.32
N VAL A 10 -28.26 33.75 -67.46
CA VAL A 10 -28.76 34.38 -66.21
C VAL A 10 -29.51 33.28 -65.40
N SER A 11 -30.17 33.45 -64.24
CA SER A 11 -30.75 34.61 -63.55
C SER A 11 -30.89 34.42 -62.02
N SER A 12 -31.55 35.38 -61.36
CA SER A 12 -32.04 35.35 -59.98
C SER A 12 -33.30 34.49 -59.77
N THR A 13 -33.52 34.00 -58.54
CA THR A 13 -34.80 34.18 -57.83
C THR A 13 -34.68 33.88 -56.33
N SER A 14 -35.41 34.64 -55.53
CA SER A 14 -35.49 34.54 -54.06
C SER A 14 -36.33 33.35 -53.59
N SER A 15 -35.91 32.68 -52.52
CA SER A 15 -36.86 31.96 -51.66
C SER A 15 -36.47 32.06 -50.18
N SER A 16 -37.49 32.26 -49.34
CA SER A 16 -37.39 32.29 -47.88
C SER A 16 -37.19 30.88 -47.33
N SER A 17 -36.36 30.71 -46.30
CA SER A 17 -36.25 29.46 -45.55
C SER A 17 -35.79 29.71 -44.11
N ARG A 18 -36.50 29.07 -43.17
CA ARG A 18 -36.23 29.12 -41.71
C ARG A 18 -34.85 28.55 -41.35
N PRO A 19 -34.33 28.83 -40.14
CA PRO A 19 -33.21 28.09 -39.58
C PRO A 19 -33.50 26.58 -39.60
N VAL A 20 -32.63 25.80 -40.23
CA VAL A 20 -32.72 24.35 -40.28
C VAL A 20 -32.11 23.77 -39.00
N THR A 21 -32.90 23.03 -38.23
CA THR A 21 -32.41 22.19 -37.15
C THR A 21 -31.58 21.04 -37.75
N PRO A 22 -30.30 20.86 -37.38
CA PRO A 22 -29.56 19.68 -37.79
C PRO A 22 -30.04 18.45 -37.00
N THR A 23 -30.58 17.45 -37.70
CA THR A 23 -30.83 16.10 -37.18
C THR A 23 -29.49 15.37 -36.90
N PRO A 24 -29.48 14.34 -36.04
CA PRO A 24 -28.26 13.92 -35.35
C PRO A 24 -27.29 13.18 -36.28
N THR A 25 -26.07 13.69 -36.39
CA THR A 25 -24.93 12.90 -36.88
C THR A 25 -24.31 12.16 -35.70
N THR A 26 -24.20 10.84 -35.80
CA THR A 26 -23.62 9.95 -34.79
C THR A 26 -22.21 10.40 -34.41
N THR A 27 -22.11 11.16 -33.33
CA THR A 27 -20.86 11.73 -32.83
C THR A 27 -20.41 10.89 -31.65
N THR A 28 -19.24 10.26 -31.78
CA THR A 28 -18.59 9.53 -30.69
C THR A 28 -18.49 10.44 -29.46
N ILE A 29 -19.20 10.11 -28.38
CA ILE A 29 -19.22 10.92 -27.16
C ILE A 29 -17.86 10.82 -26.50
N ASN A 30 -17.00 11.80 -26.77
CA ASN A 30 -15.70 11.90 -26.12
C ASN A 30 -15.91 12.39 -24.69
N MET A 31 -15.89 11.48 -23.72
CA MET A 31 -16.13 11.74 -22.30
C MET A 31 -15.29 12.91 -21.74
N SER A 32 -14.08 13.13 -22.29
CA SER A 32 -13.21 14.24 -21.89
C SER A 32 -13.76 15.63 -22.27
N SER A 33 -14.49 15.78 -23.39
CA SER A 33 -15.10 17.06 -23.77
C SER A 33 -16.31 17.39 -22.89
N MET A 34 -17.06 16.37 -22.45
CA MET A 34 -18.19 16.51 -21.54
C MET A 34 -17.73 16.93 -20.14
N LEU A 35 -16.64 16.36 -19.63
CA LEU A 35 -16.03 16.75 -18.36
C LEU A 35 -15.47 18.18 -18.41
N ALA A 36 -14.81 18.57 -19.51
CA ALA A 36 -14.31 19.92 -19.71
C ALA A 36 -15.43 20.97 -19.84
N ALA A 37 -16.60 20.59 -20.35
CA ALA A 37 -17.79 21.45 -20.35
C ALA A 37 -18.41 21.59 -18.95
N PHE A 38 -18.49 20.49 -18.19
CA PHE A 38 -19.00 20.50 -16.81
C PHE A 38 -18.14 21.37 -15.88
N GLN A 39 -16.81 21.32 -16.00
CA GLN A 39 -15.87 22.15 -15.24
C GLN A 39 -15.99 23.65 -15.53
N LYS A 40 -16.59 24.06 -16.66
CA LYS A 40 -16.82 25.47 -17.01
C LYS A 40 -18.14 26.04 -16.48
N LEU A 41 -18.96 25.23 -15.78
CA LEU A 41 -20.18 25.68 -15.12
C LEU A 41 -19.87 26.28 -13.73
N SER A 42 -20.71 27.23 -13.28
CA SER A 42 -20.64 27.71 -11.89
C SER A 42 -21.02 26.60 -10.89
N PRO A 43 -20.51 26.62 -9.64
CA PRO A 43 -20.78 25.55 -8.66
C PRO A 43 -22.28 25.26 -8.45
N SER A 44 -23.10 26.31 -8.46
CA SER A 44 -24.57 26.21 -8.38
C SER A 44 -25.20 25.43 -9.55
N LYS A 45 -24.66 25.55 -10.76
CA LYS A 45 -25.14 24.84 -11.96
C LYS A 45 -24.63 23.41 -12.03
N GLN A 46 -23.44 23.14 -11.51
CA GLN A 46 -22.90 21.79 -11.34
C GLN A 46 -23.75 20.95 -10.37
N SER A 47 -24.11 21.52 -9.21
CA SER A 47 -25.00 20.89 -8.22
C SER A 47 -26.39 20.60 -8.79
N ALA A 48 -26.98 21.53 -9.55
CA ALA A 48 -28.28 21.31 -10.21
C ALA A 48 -28.22 20.17 -11.26
N PHE A 49 -27.11 20.06 -12.01
CA PHE A 49 -26.91 18.99 -13.00
C PHE A 49 -26.70 17.61 -12.34
N GLN A 50 -25.95 17.53 -11.24
CA GLN A 50 -25.82 16.30 -10.47
C GLN A 50 -27.16 15.85 -9.88
N SER A 51 -27.95 16.80 -9.38
CA SER A 51 -29.28 16.54 -8.83
C SER A 51 -30.23 15.96 -9.89
N SER A 52 -30.25 16.52 -11.10
CA SER A 52 -31.11 16.01 -12.18
C SER A 52 -30.65 14.68 -12.75
N MET A 53 -29.34 14.38 -12.82
CA MET A 53 -28.86 13.04 -13.20
C MET A 53 -29.31 11.96 -12.20
N ASN A 54 -29.22 12.23 -10.89
CA ASN A 54 -29.72 11.30 -9.87
C ASN A 54 -31.24 11.09 -9.96
N THR A 55 -32.01 12.13 -10.30
CA THR A 55 -33.47 12.00 -10.51
C THR A 55 -33.80 11.12 -11.72
N VAL A 56 -33.05 11.21 -12.82
CA VAL A 56 -33.34 10.48 -14.07
C VAL A 56 -32.95 8.99 -13.99
N LEU A 57 -31.94 8.62 -13.19
CA LEU A 57 -31.61 7.21 -12.92
C LEU A 57 -32.39 6.59 -11.74
N GLY A 58 -33.17 7.40 -11.01
CA GLY A 58 -33.89 7.00 -9.79
C GLY A 58 -35.42 7.04 -9.88
N SER A 59 -36.02 7.11 -11.08
CA SER A 59 -37.47 7.34 -11.25
C SER A 59 -38.18 6.30 -12.10
N SER A 60 -38.46 5.14 -11.52
CA SER A 60 -39.48 4.18 -12.01
C SER A 60 -40.35 3.68 -10.86
N SER A 61 -41.17 4.56 -10.27
CA SER A 61 -42.34 4.12 -9.50
C SER A 61 -43.45 5.17 -9.47
N THR A 62 -44.59 4.82 -10.05
CA THR A 62 -45.88 5.34 -9.58
C THR A 62 -46.89 4.21 -9.64
N THR A 63 -47.56 4.00 -8.50
CA THR A 63 -48.81 3.25 -8.31
C THR A 63 -48.90 1.81 -8.84
N ALA A 64 -48.73 0.81 -7.95
CA ALA A 64 -49.87 0.04 -7.42
C ALA A 64 -49.46 -1.02 -6.37
N THR A 65 -50.36 -1.25 -5.44
CA THR A 65 -50.41 -2.25 -4.35
C THR A 65 -49.94 -3.67 -4.71
N THR A 66 -49.03 -4.29 -3.92
CA THR A 66 -49.20 -5.58 -3.19
C THR A 66 -47.87 -6.18 -2.67
N VAL A 67 -47.99 -6.98 -1.59
CA VAL A 67 -47.00 -7.92 -0.97
C VAL A 67 -45.77 -7.32 -0.26
N PRO A 68 -45.45 -7.75 0.99
CA PRO A 68 -44.21 -7.36 1.68
C PRO A 68 -43.04 -8.28 1.30
N THR A 69 -42.13 -7.78 0.45
CA THR A 69 -40.84 -8.45 0.16
C THR A 69 -39.72 -7.77 0.94
N SER A 70 -39.07 -8.53 1.83
CA SER A 70 -38.03 -8.03 2.74
C SER A 70 -36.69 -7.81 2.02
N ASN A 71 -36.55 -6.66 1.34
CA ASN A 71 -35.28 -6.24 0.72
C ASN A 71 -34.60 -5.15 1.54
N THR A 72 -34.08 -5.53 2.71
CA THR A 72 -33.11 -4.70 3.46
C THR A 72 -31.73 -4.78 2.80
N ASN A 73 -31.57 -4.15 1.64
CA ASN A 73 -30.24 -3.78 1.12
C ASN A 73 -29.69 -2.58 1.90
N THR A 74 -29.60 -2.74 3.22
CA THR A 74 -28.81 -1.87 4.09
C THR A 74 -27.35 -2.19 3.83
N SER A 75 -26.68 -1.32 3.06
CA SER A 75 -25.22 -1.24 3.11
C SER A 75 -24.82 -1.16 4.58
N PRO A 76 -23.89 -1.98 5.08
CA PRO A 76 -23.53 -1.96 6.49
C PRO A 76 -23.03 -0.57 6.86
N SER A 77 -23.70 0.09 7.80
CA SER A 77 -23.28 1.39 8.29
C SER A 77 -21.93 1.22 8.97
N LEU A 78 -20.86 1.69 8.31
CA LEU A 78 -19.51 1.59 8.84
C LEU A 78 -19.45 2.33 10.19
N ILE A 79 -19.05 1.59 11.24
CA ILE A 79 -18.93 2.13 12.60
C ILE A 79 -17.77 3.15 12.66
N PHE A 80 -16.75 2.93 11.84
CA PHE A 80 -15.58 3.80 11.67
C PHE A 80 -15.47 4.21 10.20
N ASP A 81 -15.19 5.48 9.96
CA ASP A 81 -15.16 6.11 8.64
C ASP A 81 -13.94 7.03 8.58
N ILE A 82 -13.10 6.85 7.56
CA ILE A 82 -11.85 7.61 7.36
C ILE A 82 -12.10 9.12 7.26
N THR A 83 -13.31 9.56 6.88
CA THR A 83 -13.70 10.98 6.88
C THR A 83 -13.93 11.56 8.28
N ARG A 84 -14.04 10.72 9.30
CA ARG A 84 -14.25 11.08 10.72
C ARG A 84 -13.02 10.83 11.59
N GLU A 85 -12.01 10.13 11.08
CA GLU A 85 -10.75 9.90 11.78
C GLU A 85 -9.82 11.10 11.61
N HIS A 86 -9.07 11.44 12.67
CA HIS A 86 -8.06 12.47 12.59
C HIS A 86 -6.85 11.93 11.83
N PRO A 87 -6.34 12.61 10.79
CA PRO A 87 -5.12 12.18 10.11
C PRO A 87 -3.98 12.03 11.12
N THR A 88 -3.41 10.84 11.24
CA THR A 88 -2.13 10.68 11.95
C THR A 88 -1.10 11.51 11.18
N PRO A 89 -0.38 12.45 11.82
CA PRO A 89 0.65 13.21 11.13
C PRO A 89 1.68 12.24 10.56
N SER A 90 2.00 12.37 9.27
CA SER A 90 2.93 11.49 8.54
C SER A 90 4.40 11.61 8.98
N SER A 91 4.65 12.27 10.11
CA SER A 91 5.91 12.15 10.83
C SER A 91 6.05 10.71 11.30
N HIS A 92 7.13 10.05 10.85
CA HIS A 92 7.66 8.76 11.31
C HIS A 92 7.00 8.28 12.61
N SER A 93 6.28 7.16 12.53
CA SER A 93 5.63 6.52 13.68
C SER A 93 6.57 6.54 14.88
N ILE A 94 6.05 6.77 16.09
CA ILE A 94 6.88 6.81 17.31
C ILE A 94 7.70 5.50 17.50
N ARG A 95 7.29 4.41 16.85
CA ARG A 95 8.01 3.12 16.77
C ARG A 95 9.20 3.10 15.80
N ASP A 96 9.25 3.99 14.82
CA ASP A 96 10.16 4.02 13.67
C ASP A 96 11.26 5.09 13.78
N VAL A 97 11.51 5.62 14.98
CA VAL A 97 12.63 6.56 15.26
C VAL A 97 13.99 5.94 14.92
N TYR A 98 14.09 4.60 14.99
CA TYR A 98 15.29 3.85 14.64
C TYR A 98 14.95 2.79 13.57
N GLY A 99 15.61 2.89 12.42
CA GLY A 99 15.57 1.85 11.37
C GLY A 99 16.43 0.64 11.71
N ILE A 100 16.69 -0.24 10.74
CA ILE A 100 17.62 -1.34 10.94
C ILE A 100 19.06 -0.81 10.99
N HIS A 101 19.80 -1.14 12.05
CA HIS A 101 21.19 -0.69 12.21
C HIS A 101 22.15 -1.41 11.24
N THR A 102 23.16 -0.72 10.71
CA THR A 102 24.11 -1.27 9.73
C THR A 102 24.83 -2.54 10.20
N TYR A 103 25.12 -2.66 11.49
CA TYR A 103 25.70 -3.87 12.09
C TYR A 103 24.83 -5.13 11.90
N ILE A 104 23.50 -4.98 11.84
CA ILE A 104 22.57 -6.10 11.58
C ILE A 104 22.66 -6.51 10.10
N LEU A 105 22.79 -5.53 9.18
CA LEU A 105 23.05 -5.81 7.77
C LEU A 105 24.39 -6.51 7.57
N GLU A 106 25.44 -6.16 8.33
CA GLU A 106 26.73 -6.84 8.26
C GLU A 106 26.68 -8.29 8.76
N LEU A 107 25.88 -8.59 9.79
CA LEU A 107 25.62 -9.99 10.20
C LEU A 107 24.96 -10.78 9.05
N ALA A 108 23.87 -10.26 8.47
CA ALA A 108 23.19 -10.88 7.33
C ALA A 108 24.12 -11.09 6.12
N ARG A 109 24.91 -10.08 5.74
CA ARG A 109 25.85 -10.13 4.61
C ARG A 109 26.90 -11.23 4.76
N ASN A 110 27.24 -11.60 5.99
CA ASN A 110 28.19 -12.65 6.31
C ASN A 110 27.51 -13.98 6.65
N ASN A 111 26.22 -14.13 6.31
CA ASN A 111 25.37 -15.29 6.60
C ASN A 111 25.44 -15.71 8.08
N GLN A 112 25.56 -14.73 8.98
CA GLN A 112 25.45 -14.96 10.42
C GLN A 112 23.99 -14.85 10.82
N HIS A 113 23.54 -15.77 11.67
CA HIS A 113 22.23 -15.72 12.27
C HIS A 113 22.03 -14.40 13.05
N ILE A 114 20.82 -13.83 12.97
CA ILE A 114 20.42 -12.56 13.60
C ILE A 114 19.37 -12.88 14.67
N PRO A 115 19.71 -12.81 15.97
CA PRO A 115 18.73 -13.03 17.02
C PRO A 115 17.69 -11.91 17.07
N PHE A 116 16.43 -12.25 17.30
CA PHE A 116 15.34 -11.33 17.54
C PHE A 116 15.55 -10.47 18.80
N SER A 117 16.33 -10.93 19.78
CA SER A 117 16.73 -10.07 20.92
C SER A 117 17.46 -8.79 20.45
N LEU A 118 18.20 -8.87 19.34
CA LEU A 118 18.89 -7.74 18.68
C LEU A 118 17.91 -6.74 18.02
N LEU A 119 16.74 -7.23 17.61
CA LEU A 119 15.69 -6.46 16.91
C LEU A 119 14.65 -5.82 17.83
N THR A 120 14.74 -6.03 19.15
CA THR A 120 13.89 -5.34 20.15
C THR A 120 14.15 -3.83 20.20
N SER A 121 13.19 -3.01 20.66
CA SER A 121 13.38 -1.55 20.82
C SER A 121 14.55 -1.21 21.71
N LYS A 122 14.69 -1.98 22.80
CA LYS A 122 15.71 -1.79 23.82
C LYS A 122 17.11 -1.94 23.22
N ILE A 123 17.33 -3.01 22.46
CA ILE A 123 18.64 -3.27 21.84
C ILE A 123 18.84 -2.39 20.61
N THR A 124 17.83 -2.21 19.75
CA THR A 124 17.93 -1.29 18.60
C THR A 124 18.34 0.12 19.04
N ARG A 125 17.68 0.68 20.07
CA ARG A 125 18.08 1.99 20.65
C ARG A 125 19.52 2.00 21.13
N ARG A 126 19.96 0.93 21.82
CA ARG A 126 21.35 0.76 22.28
C ARG A 126 22.33 0.74 21.12
N LEU A 127 22.01 0.09 20.00
CA LEU A 127 22.86 0.09 18.80
C LEU A 127 23.09 1.50 18.24
N PHE A 128 22.06 2.33 18.19
CA PHE A 128 22.17 3.71 17.68
C PHE A 128 22.78 4.70 18.68
N LEU A 129 22.51 4.57 19.99
CA LEU A 129 22.95 5.54 20.99
C LEU A 129 24.29 5.20 21.66
N GLU A 130 24.62 3.92 21.80
CA GLU A 130 25.77 3.43 22.59
C GLU A 130 26.79 2.67 21.71
N SER A 131 26.82 2.95 20.40
CA SER A 131 27.64 2.25 19.39
C SER A 131 29.12 2.12 19.74
N SER A 132 29.69 3.12 20.43
CA SER A 132 31.08 3.14 20.92
C SER A 132 31.38 2.14 22.05
N THR A 133 30.36 1.63 22.74
CA THR A 133 30.49 0.66 23.83
C THR A 133 30.37 -0.79 23.36
N LEU A 134 29.97 -0.99 22.10
CA LEU A 134 29.71 -2.31 21.55
C LEU A 134 31.00 -3.07 21.30
N LYS A 135 31.00 -4.35 21.68
CA LYS A 135 32.07 -5.29 21.35
C LYS A 135 31.91 -5.80 19.92
N PHE A 136 33.05 -6.02 19.26
CA PHE A 136 33.12 -6.60 17.92
C PHE A 136 34.10 -7.78 17.91
N ILE A 137 33.72 -8.87 17.27
CA ILE A 137 34.57 -10.02 17.01
C ILE A 137 35.27 -9.87 15.65
N THR A 138 36.46 -10.46 15.53
CA THR A 138 37.10 -10.64 14.22
C THR A 138 36.48 -11.85 13.54
N PHE A 139 35.88 -11.66 12.37
CA PHE A 139 35.34 -12.72 11.54
C PHE A 139 36.15 -12.82 10.23
N TYR A 140 36.27 -14.04 9.70
CA TYR A 140 36.96 -14.30 8.44
C TYR A 140 35.94 -14.79 7.42
N SER A 141 35.43 -13.85 6.63
CA SER A 141 34.39 -14.12 5.64
C SER A 141 34.98 -14.83 4.43
N SER A 142 34.59 -16.09 4.25
CA SER A 142 34.96 -16.91 3.09
C SER A 142 33.84 -16.90 2.07
N HIS A 143 33.71 -15.81 1.29
CA HIS A 143 32.79 -15.79 0.17
C HIS A 143 33.21 -16.82 -0.90
N ARG A 144 32.22 -17.40 -1.60
CA ARG A 144 32.38 -18.58 -2.46
C ARG A 144 33.49 -18.40 -3.51
N GLY A 145 34.69 -18.94 -3.22
CA GLY A 145 35.86 -18.93 -4.10
C GLY A 145 36.85 -17.77 -3.93
N SER A 146 36.68 -16.88 -2.96
CA SER A 146 37.66 -15.82 -2.64
C SER A 146 38.59 -16.22 -1.49
N ALA A 147 39.74 -15.55 -1.38
CA ALA A 147 40.52 -15.58 -0.14
C ALA A 147 39.66 -15.07 1.05
N PRO A 148 39.87 -15.58 2.28
CA PRO A 148 39.09 -15.16 3.44
C PRO A 148 39.39 -13.69 3.78
N THR A 149 38.36 -12.85 3.72
CA THR A 149 38.47 -11.43 4.04
C THR A 149 38.21 -11.23 5.53
N LYS A 150 39.15 -10.57 6.22
CA LYS A 150 38.96 -10.17 7.62
C LYS A 150 37.93 -9.05 7.70
N CYS A 151 36.85 -9.26 8.44
CA CYS A 151 35.88 -8.22 8.80
C CYS A 151 35.65 -8.19 10.33
N HIS A 152 34.96 -7.15 10.79
CA HIS A 152 34.60 -6.98 12.19
C HIS A 152 33.08 -7.05 12.31
N LEU A 153 32.57 -8.07 13.00
CA LEU A 153 31.15 -8.27 13.22
C LEU A 153 30.78 -7.95 14.66
N LEU A 154 29.54 -7.54 14.86
CA LEU A 154 29.01 -7.26 16.19
C LEU A 154 29.05 -8.54 17.04
N ASP A 155 29.60 -8.44 18.26
CA ASP A 155 29.59 -9.56 19.20
C ASP A 155 28.16 -9.78 19.71
N ILE A 156 27.54 -10.88 19.30
CA ILE A 156 26.15 -11.20 19.68
C ILE A 156 26.05 -11.56 21.17
N SER A 157 27.12 -12.08 21.79
CA SER A 157 27.12 -12.56 23.18
C SER A 157 26.97 -11.46 24.24
N GLN A 158 27.04 -10.18 23.83
CA GLN A 158 26.86 -9.02 24.72
C GLN A 158 25.38 -8.59 24.90
N PHE A 159 24.45 -9.32 24.29
CA PHE A 159 23.00 -9.06 24.35
C PHE A 159 22.28 -10.17 25.13
N PRO A 160 21.06 -9.92 25.63
CA PRO A 160 20.25 -10.94 26.29
C PRO A 160 20.03 -12.16 25.40
N ALA A 161 19.95 -13.34 26.02
CA ALA A 161 19.67 -14.58 25.31
C ALA A 161 18.29 -14.50 24.65
N GLU A 162 18.16 -15.09 23.47
CA GLU A 162 16.91 -15.00 22.70
C GLU A 162 15.76 -15.75 23.37
N SER A 163 16.05 -16.81 24.12
CA SER A 163 15.12 -17.52 24.99
C SER A 163 14.55 -16.69 26.15
N GLU A 164 15.08 -15.49 26.41
CA GLU A 164 14.62 -14.58 27.48
C GLU A 164 13.67 -13.49 26.99
N ILE A 165 13.38 -13.40 25.69
CA ILE A 165 12.48 -12.35 25.15
C ILE A 165 11.03 -12.58 25.58
N SER A 166 10.33 -11.47 25.88
CA SER A 166 8.91 -11.51 26.20
C SER A 166 8.03 -11.52 24.94
N ILE A 167 6.79 -12.00 25.06
CA ILE A 167 5.79 -11.97 23.97
C ILE A 167 5.70 -10.60 23.26
N PRO A 168 5.63 -9.44 23.95
CA PRO A 168 5.59 -8.14 23.28
C PRO A 168 6.88 -7.81 22.53
N GLU A 169 8.04 -8.19 23.07
CA GLU A 169 9.35 -8.00 22.42
C GLU A 169 9.51 -8.89 21.18
N TRP A 170 8.96 -10.10 21.20
CA TRP A 170 8.92 -11.02 20.07
C TRP A 170 8.08 -10.48 18.91
N HIS A 171 6.84 -10.02 19.17
CA HIS A 171 6.02 -9.35 18.14
C HIS A 171 6.70 -8.09 17.59
N GLU A 172 7.42 -7.35 18.44
CA GLU A 172 8.18 -6.17 18.02
C GLU A 172 9.35 -6.54 17.10
N ALA A 173 10.14 -7.55 17.49
CA ALA A 173 11.27 -8.05 16.73
C ALA A 173 10.82 -8.63 15.39
N TRP A 174 9.74 -9.42 15.35
CA TRP A 174 9.11 -9.91 14.13
C TRP A 174 8.69 -8.79 13.19
N SER A 175 8.04 -7.74 13.71
CA SER A 175 7.65 -6.59 12.90
C SER A 175 8.84 -5.90 12.23
N ARG A 176 10.00 -5.80 12.92
CA ARG A 176 11.24 -5.31 12.33
C ARG A 176 11.91 -6.31 11.39
N TYR A 177 11.86 -7.61 11.71
CA TYR A 177 12.45 -8.67 10.89
C TYR A 177 11.75 -8.80 9.54
N LEU A 178 10.42 -8.74 9.50
CA LEU A 178 9.66 -8.74 8.25
C LEU A 178 10.00 -7.51 7.39
N ARG A 179 10.10 -6.31 7.99
CA ARG A 179 10.56 -5.10 7.26
C ARG A 179 11.98 -5.27 6.72
N PHE A 180 12.90 -5.81 7.52
CA PHE A 180 14.27 -6.12 7.11
C PHE A 180 14.29 -7.09 5.91
N LEU A 181 13.50 -8.17 5.96
CA LEU A 181 13.36 -9.12 4.86
C LEU A 181 12.71 -8.50 3.61
N GLN A 182 11.74 -7.60 3.78
CA GLN A 182 11.11 -6.87 2.68
C GLN A 182 12.10 -5.98 1.93
N GLU A 183 13.10 -5.42 2.62
CA GLU A 183 14.13 -4.55 2.04
C GLU A 183 15.36 -5.31 1.51
N HIS A 184 15.67 -6.50 2.04
CA HIS A 184 16.96 -7.18 1.81
C HIS A 184 16.90 -8.65 1.40
N ALA A 185 15.74 -9.30 1.44
CA ALA A 185 15.57 -10.69 1.00
C ALA A 185 14.71 -10.78 -0.28
N SER A 186 14.60 -11.98 -0.85
CA SER A 186 13.69 -12.19 -1.97
C SER A 186 12.22 -12.20 -1.49
N PRO A 187 11.24 -11.86 -2.35
CA PRO A 187 9.83 -11.85 -1.99
C PRO A 187 9.33 -13.20 -1.44
N GLU A 188 9.88 -14.31 -1.93
CA GLU A 188 9.57 -15.67 -1.47
C GLU A 188 10.05 -15.91 -0.04
N VAL A 189 11.25 -15.43 0.31
CA VAL A 189 11.81 -15.54 1.67
C VAL A 189 10.99 -14.68 2.64
N HIS A 190 10.64 -13.45 2.26
CA HIS A 190 9.76 -12.59 3.06
C HIS A 190 8.38 -13.24 3.26
N THR A 191 7.76 -13.77 2.20
CA THR A 191 6.44 -14.42 2.25
C THR A 191 6.44 -15.67 3.12
N ARG A 192 7.48 -16.51 3.01
CA ARG A 192 7.66 -17.70 3.86
C ARG A 192 7.71 -17.32 5.34
N TRP A 193 8.50 -16.31 5.68
CA TRP A 193 8.67 -15.88 7.07
C TRP A 193 7.45 -15.14 7.62
N ALA A 194 6.75 -14.36 6.81
CA ALA A 194 5.48 -13.75 7.20
C ALA A 194 4.40 -14.82 7.52
N ASN A 195 4.29 -15.86 6.69
CA ASN A 195 3.36 -16.96 6.93
C ASN A 195 3.73 -17.77 8.19
N HIS A 196 5.03 -18.01 8.43
CA HIS A 196 5.51 -18.66 9.66
C HIS A 196 5.13 -17.88 10.91
N TYR A 197 5.38 -16.56 10.93
CA TYR A 197 4.94 -15.68 12.02
C TYR A 197 3.42 -15.70 12.23
N ASP A 198 2.64 -15.68 11.14
CA ASP A 198 1.18 -15.72 11.19
C ASP A 198 0.66 -17.06 11.74
N ILE A 199 1.28 -18.19 11.41
CA ILE A 199 0.98 -19.50 11.99
C ILE A 199 1.31 -19.52 13.50
N LEU A 200 2.46 -18.98 13.91
CA LEU A 200 2.85 -18.97 15.32
C LEU A 200 1.95 -18.05 16.16
N ARG A 201 1.67 -16.82 15.71
CA ARG A 201 0.84 -15.86 16.46
C ARG A 201 -0.62 -16.32 16.62
N GLU A 202 -1.11 -17.15 15.70
CA GLU A 202 -2.49 -17.66 15.67
C GLU A 202 -2.64 -19.03 16.35
N HIS A 203 -1.55 -19.56 16.94
CA HIS A 203 -1.56 -20.82 17.66
C HIS A 203 -2.56 -20.78 18.85
N PRO A 204 -3.42 -21.80 19.03
CA PRO A 204 -4.29 -21.88 20.20
C PRO A 204 -3.45 -21.92 21.48
N ASP A 205 -3.91 -21.24 22.53
CA ASP A 205 -3.19 -21.19 23.82
C ASP A 205 -1.75 -20.64 23.69
N PHE A 206 -1.53 -19.70 22.75
CA PHE A 206 -0.23 -19.05 22.45
C PHE A 206 0.53 -18.61 23.71
N THR A 207 -0.16 -17.97 24.66
CA THR A 207 0.43 -17.47 25.90
C THR A 207 0.90 -18.61 26.82
N ASP A 208 0.11 -19.68 26.94
CA ASP A 208 0.40 -20.81 27.82
C ASP A 208 1.54 -21.68 27.25
N ASN A 209 1.61 -21.78 25.92
CA ASN A 209 2.65 -22.50 25.18
C ASN A 209 3.86 -21.63 24.79
N TRP A 210 3.97 -20.40 25.30
CA TRP A 210 4.93 -19.40 24.86
C TRP A 210 6.38 -19.93 24.75
N ILE A 211 6.86 -20.63 25.77
CA ILE A 211 8.23 -21.15 25.81
C ILE A 211 8.48 -22.19 24.71
N ALA A 212 7.50 -23.04 24.39
CA ALA A 212 7.61 -24.01 23.31
C ALA A 212 7.58 -23.33 21.93
N ILE A 213 6.70 -22.34 21.75
CA ILE A 213 6.59 -21.54 20.53
C ILE A 213 7.89 -20.78 20.26
N LEU A 214 8.43 -20.09 21.26
CA LEU A 214 9.70 -19.37 21.16
C LEU A 214 10.87 -20.31 20.87
N THR A 215 10.94 -21.47 21.51
CA THR A 215 12.02 -22.45 21.26
C THR A 215 11.97 -22.97 19.82
N PHE A 216 10.78 -23.34 19.34
CA PHE A 216 10.58 -23.77 17.95
C PHE A 216 10.94 -22.66 16.95
N ASP A 217 10.56 -21.42 17.24
CA ASP A 217 10.89 -20.27 16.39
C ASP A 217 12.41 -20.08 16.25
N ILE A 218 13.12 -20.13 17.40
CA ILE A 218 14.59 -20.05 17.45
C ILE A 218 15.24 -21.17 16.64
N GLU A 219 14.75 -22.41 16.77
CA GLU A 219 15.25 -23.55 16.00
C GLU A 219 15.05 -23.36 14.48
N GLN A 220 13.90 -22.81 14.05
CA GLN A 220 13.62 -22.58 12.62
C GLN A 220 14.45 -21.44 12.01
N HIS A 221 14.80 -20.39 12.78
CA HIS A 221 15.54 -19.24 12.24
C HIS A 221 17.06 -19.29 12.43
N ALA A 222 17.55 -20.25 13.22
CA ALA A 222 18.99 -20.46 13.43
C ALA A 222 19.61 -21.45 12.43
N SER A 223 18.78 -22.18 11.67
CA SER A 223 19.16 -23.15 10.64
C SER A 223 19.33 -22.56 9.24
#